data_AF-A0A0Q7MAG9-F1
#
_entry.id   AF-A0A0Q7MAG9-F1
#
_cell.length_a   1.000
_cell.length_b   1.000
_cell.length_c   1.000
_cell.angle_alpha   90.00
_cell.angle_beta   90.00
_cell.angle_gamma   90.00
#
_symmetry.space_group_name_H-M   'P 1'
#
loop_
_entity.id
_entity.type
_entity.pdbx_description
1 polymer ?
#
loop_
_entity_poly.entity_id
_entity_poly.type
_entity_poly.pdbx_seq_one_letter_code
_entity_poly.pdbx_strand_id
1 'polypeptide(L)'
;MTTFDDTDLFSEAFHDFRSVGISRRRPALVTPVAMVAAALLVAVGFLWARGGPLLTDHSVDASTLLPQFAAEQVSRDRLSSDDLGTLRIDRSTTRFLTETSSGRHYAAVGSAGSLCVVTVQPGELSALTCAPPTPTARVAVDETLLVVASSGPIPAAASGWREAGPDVFVND
;
A
#
# COMPACT_ATOMS: atom_id res chain seq x y z
N MET A 1 42.27 -60.33 31.46
CA MET A 1 42.15 -59.27 32.49
C MET A 1 43.25 -58.28 32.25
N THR A 2 42.93 -57.22 31.50
CA THR A 2 43.69 -55.98 31.32
C THR A 2 42.62 -54.93 31.03
N THR A 3 42.29 -54.13 32.03
CA THR A 3 41.35 -53.02 31.95
C THR A 3 42.03 -51.89 31.18
N PHE A 4 41.37 -51.39 30.12
CA PHE A 4 41.80 -50.22 29.38
C PHE A 4 41.23 -48.99 30.10
N ASP A 5 42.08 -48.11 30.62
CA ASP A 5 41.69 -46.86 31.26
C ASP A 5 41.39 -45.80 30.17
N ASP A 6 40.10 -45.59 29.89
CA ASP A 6 39.58 -44.54 28.99
C ASP A 6 39.52 -43.15 29.66
N THR A 7 40.34 -42.89 30.68
CA THR A 7 40.36 -41.59 31.38
C THR A 7 41.25 -40.53 30.74
N ASP A 8 42.16 -40.91 29.84
CA ASP A 8 43.12 -39.96 29.25
C ASP A 8 42.57 -39.20 28.02
N LEU A 9 41.52 -39.71 27.37
CA LEU A 9 40.93 -39.04 26.19
C LEU A 9 40.07 -37.81 26.54
N PHE A 10 39.59 -37.71 27.78
CA PHE A 10 38.80 -36.55 28.22
C PHE A 10 39.66 -35.44 28.81
N SER A 11 40.93 -35.68 29.16
CA SER A 11 41.77 -34.63 29.77
C SER A 11 42.39 -33.69 28.73
N GLU A 12 42.62 -34.14 27.48
CA GLU A 12 43.19 -33.28 26.42
C GLU A 12 42.16 -32.33 25.78
N ALA A 13 40.87 -32.66 25.78
CA ALA A 13 39.83 -31.85 25.12
C ALA A 13 39.43 -30.58 25.91
N PHE A 14 39.78 -30.47 27.20
CA PHE A 14 39.36 -29.34 28.05
C PHE A 14 40.51 -28.41 28.49
N HIS A 15 41.77 -28.70 28.11
CA HIS A 15 42.90 -27.86 28.49
C HIS A 15 43.07 -26.59 27.62
N ASP A 16 42.35 -26.45 26.50
CA ASP A 16 42.52 -25.33 25.56
C ASP A 16 41.64 -24.09 25.84
N PHE A 17 40.93 -24.04 26.98
CA PHE A 17 40.14 -22.85 27.36
C PHE A 17 40.88 -21.86 28.25
N ARG A 18 42.20 -22.04 28.49
CA ARG A 18 43.01 -21.16 29.35
C ARG A 18 44.34 -20.70 28.73
N SER A 19 44.28 -20.09 27.56
CA SER A 19 45.07 -18.91 27.15
C SER A 19 44.66 -18.62 25.71
N VAL A 20 44.12 -17.48 25.33
CA VAL A 20 44.84 -16.22 25.20
C VAL A 20 43.88 -15.08 25.52
N GLY A 21 44.23 -14.29 26.53
CA GLY A 21 43.68 -12.97 26.71
C GLY A 21 44.04 -12.10 25.50
N ILE A 22 43.12 -11.97 24.56
CA ILE A 22 42.97 -10.73 23.82
C ILE A 22 41.70 -10.12 24.37
N SER A 23 41.83 -9.40 25.50
CA SER A 23 40.94 -8.27 25.72
C SER A 23 41.19 -7.33 24.54
N ARG A 24 40.46 -7.53 23.44
CA ARG A 24 40.23 -6.46 22.48
C ARG A 24 39.50 -5.45 23.33
N ARG A 25 40.25 -4.47 23.86
CA ARG A 25 39.70 -3.21 24.32
C ARG A 25 38.90 -2.70 23.15
N ARG A 26 37.60 -3.05 23.11
CA ARG A 26 36.66 -2.37 22.23
C ARG A 26 36.79 -0.92 22.67
N PRO A 27 37.26 0.00 21.79
CA PRO A 27 37.40 1.37 22.20
C PRO A 27 36.06 1.80 22.76
N ALA A 28 36.04 2.42 23.94
CA ALA A 28 34.80 2.84 24.63
C ALA A 28 33.93 3.78 23.78
N LEU A 29 34.45 4.21 22.62
CA LEU A 29 33.79 4.98 21.57
C LEU A 29 32.92 4.16 20.60
N VAL A 30 33.05 2.83 20.52
CA VAL A 30 32.23 2.01 19.61
C VAL A 30 30.77 1.99 20.06
N THR A 31 30.54 1.93 21.37
CA THR A 31 29.20 1.93 21.97
C THR A 31 28.41 3.22 21.71
N PRO A 32 28.96 4.43 21.94
CA PRO A 32 28.25 5.66 21.61
C PRO A 32 28.05 5.85 20.10
N VAL A 33 29.02 5.46 19.25
CA VAL A 33 28.86 5.55 17.78
C VAL A 33 27.72 4.65 17.30
N ALA A 34 27.63 3.41 17.82
CA ALA A 34 26.54 2.51 17.50
C ALA A 34 25.17 3.06 17.96
N MET A 35 25.09 3.68 19.14
CA MET A 35 23.85 4.32 19.60
C MET A 35 23.45 5.51 18.72
N VAL A 36 24.40 6.36 18.33
CA VAL A 36 24.12 7.50 17.44
C VAL A 36 23.65 7.01 16.07
N ALA A 37 24.29 5.97 15.52
CA ALA A 37 23.85 5.37 14.26
C ALA A 37 22.44 4.77 14.38
N ALA A 38 22.13 4.05 15.47
CA ALA A 38 20.80 3.51 15.71
C ALA A 38 19.75 4.62 15.87
N ALA A 39 20.05 5.68 16.63
CA ALA A 39 19.17 6.83 16.80
C ALA A 39 18.90 7.55 15.47
N LEU A 40 19.92 7.71 14.63
CA LEU A 40 19.77 8.26 13.28
C LEU A 40 18.90 7.36 12.40
N LEU A 41 19.10 6.05 12.43
CA LEU A 41 18.27 5.11 11.66
C LEU A 41 16.81 5.15 12.11
N VAL A 42 16.55 5.22 13.41
CA VAL A 42 15.19 5.37 13.95
C VAL A 42 14.59 6.71 13.55
N ALA A 43 15.35 7.81 13.64
CA ALA A 43 14.87 9.13 13.25
C ALA A 43 14.59 9.20 11.74
N VAL A 44 15.47 8.65 10.90
CA VAL A 44 15.26 8.54 9.46
C VAL A 44 14.06 7.68 9.15
N GLY A 45 13.92 6.50 9.78
CA GLY A 45 12.76 5.63 9.62
C GLY A 45 11.46 6.29 10.05
N PHE A 46 11.47 7.04 11.16
CA PHE A 46 10.32 7.79 11.64
C PHE A 46 9.97 8.95 10.70
N LEU A 47 10.97 9.66 10.18
CA LEU A 47 10.78 10.72 9.20
C LEU A 47 10.25 10.16 7.88
N TRP A 48 10.73 8.99 7.45
CA TRP A 48 10.23 8.27 6.27
C TRP A 48 8.79 7.80 6.44
N ALA A 49 8.45 7.26 7.62
CA ALA A 49 7.09 6.86 7.96
C ALA A 49 6.12 8.05 8.03
N ARG A 50 6.62 9.23 8.42
CA ARG A 50 5.81 10.44 8.59
C ARG A 50 5.75 11.31 7.33
N GLY A 51 6.79 11.28 6.50
CA GLY A 51 6.96 12.08 5.30
C GLY A 51 7.45 11.21 4.17
N GLY A 52 6.63 10.22 3.79
CA GLY A 52 6.88 9.33 2.65
C GLY A 52 7.41 10.11 1.44
N PRO A 53 8.20 9.45 0.58
CA PRO A 53 9.02 10.12 -0.43
C PRO A 53 8.19 11.15 -1.18
N LEU A 54 8.70 12.39 -1.22
CA LEU A 54 8.31 13.43 -2.16
C LEU A 54 8.68 12.93 -3.56
N LEU A 55 7.97 11.89 -4.02
CA LEU A 55 7.96 11.50 -5.41
C LEU A 55 7.45 12.73 -6.13
N THR A 56 8.31 13.31 -6.98
CA THR A 56 7.94 14.32 -7.95
C THR A 56 6.59 13.94 -8.54
N ASP A 57 5.57 14.75 -8.24
CA ASP A 57 4.22 14.65 -8.77
C ASP A 57 4.30 14.63 -10.29
N HIS A 58 4.33 13.44 -10.87
CA HIS A 58 3.69 13.24 -12.15
C HIS A 58 2.21 13.09 -11.83
N SER A 59 1.60 14.20 -11.38
CA SER A 59 0.15 14.26 -11.22
C SER A 59 -0.41 14.16 -12.63
N VAL A 60 -0.82 12.95 -13.01
CA VAL A 60 -1.61 12.74 -14.21
C VAL A 60 -2.90 13.52 -14.00
N ASP A 61 -3.23 14.41 -14.94
CA ASP A 61 -4.47 15.17 -14.87
C ASP A 61 -5.63 14.18 -14.69
N ALA A 62 -6.40 14.37 -13.62
CA ALA A 62 -7.49 13.47 -13.27
C ALA A 62 -8.43 13.25 -14.46
N SER A 63 -8.66 14.29 -15.27
CA SER A 63 -9.51 14.21 -16.47
C SER A 63 -9.02 13.18 -17.50
N THR A 64 -7.73 12.86 -17.52
CA THR A 64 -7.13 11.85 -18.41
C THR A 64 -7.32 10.43 -17.88
N LEU A 65 -7.56 10.26 -16.57
CA LEU A 65 -7.92 8.99 -15.96
C LEU A 65 -9.40 8.69 -16.22
N LEU A 66 -10.29 9.63 -15.89
CA LEU A 66 -11.71 9.54 -16.18
C LEU A 66 -12.25 10.90 -16.63
N PRO A 67 -13.04 10.98 -17.72
CA PRO A 67 -13.60 12.25 -18.20
C PRO A 67 -14.53 12.91 -17.18
N GLN A 68 -15.14 12.12 -16.29
CA GLN A 68 -16.04 12.57 -15.22
C GLN A 68 -15.36 13.52 -14.24
N PHE A 69 -14.03 13.43 -14.08
CA PHE A 69 -13.30 14.35 -13.21
C PHE A 69 -13.22 15.78 -13.78
N ALA A 70 -13.41 15.97 -15.09
CA ALA A 70 -13.46 17.30 -15.71
C ALA A 70 -14.76 18.06 -15.40
N ALA A 71 -15.84 17.36 -15.03
CA ALA A 71 -17.09 17.99 -14.65
C ALA A 71 -17.01 18.56 -13.23
N GLU A 72 -17.80 19.60 -12.94
CA GLU A 72 -17.97 20.09 -11.58
C GLU A 72 -18.61 19.02 -10.68
N GLN A 73 -18.17 18.96 -9.43
CA GLN A 73 -18.73 18.05 -8.44
C GLN A 73 -20.14 18.49 -8.01
N VAL A 74 -21.13 17.62 -8.15
CA VAL A 74 -22.50 17.91 -7.68
C VAL A 74 -22.79 17.24 -6.33
N SER A 75 -23.97 17.50 -5.76
CA SER A 75 -24.35 16.99 -4.43
C SER A 75 -24.27 15.47 -4.32
N ARG A 76 -24.62 14.73 -5.38
CA ARG A 76 -24.58 13.26 -5.41
C ARG A 76 -23.17 12.67 -5.35
N ASP A 77 -22.17 13.45 -5.76
CA ASP A 77 -20.77 13.02 -5.86
C ASP A 77 -20.02 13.18 -4.53
N ARG A 78 -20.63 13.88 -3.57
CA ARG A 78 -20.01 14.18 -2.28
C ARG A 78 -20.20 13.02 -1.32
N LEU A 79 -19.10 12.58 -0.75
CA LEU A 79 -19.07 11.63 0.35
C LEU A 79 -19.00 12.37 1.68
N SER A 80 -19.68 11.85 2.71
CA SER A 80 -19.61 12.44 4.05
C SER A 80 -18.22 12.21 4.65
N SER A 81 -17.88 12.97 5.70
CA SER A 81 -16.63 12.74 6.45
C SER A 81 -16.55 11.33 7.00
N ASP A 82 -17.70 10.77 7.38
CA ASP A 82 -17.82 9.49 8.05
C ASP A 82 -17.60 8.35 7.04
N ASP A 83 -18.13 8.50 5.82
CA ASP A 83 -17.90 7.57 4.71
C ASP A 83 -16.41 7.52 4.30
N LEU A 84 -15.70 8.64 4.46
CA LEU A 84 -14.31 8.76 4.01
C LEU A 84 -13.30 8.34 5.08
N GLY A 85 -13.67 8.33 6.36
CA GLY A 85 -12.85 7.86 7.47
C GLY A 85 -11.36 8.20 7.33
N THR A 86 -10.52 7.16 7.25
CA THR A 86 -9.06 7.24 7.08
C THR A 86 -8.58 7.06 5.64
N LEU A 87 -9.49 7.07 4.65
CA LEU A 87 -9.15 6.86 3.25
C LEU A 87 -8.27 8.00 2.71
N ARG A 88 -7.21 7.65 1.99
CA ARG A 88 -6.21 8.59 1.45
C ARG A 88 -6.56 9.03 0.04
N ILE A 89 -7.71 9.68 -0.11
CA ILE A 89 -8.22 10.21 -1.38
C ILE A 89 -8.45 11.73 -1.32
N ASP A 90 -8.43 12.37 -2.48
CA ASP A 90 -8.86 13.76 -2.63
C ASP A 90 -10.39 13.84 -2.75
N ARG A 91 -11.02 14.41 -1.72
CA ARG A 91 -12.48 14.54 -1.58
C ARG A 91 -13.11 15.44 -2.66
N SER A 92 -12.35 16.39 -3.20
CA SER A 92 -12.86 17.30 -4.24
C SER A 92 -13.00 16.59 -5.60
N THR A 93 -12.28 15.48 -5.77
CA THR A 93 -12.31 14.68 -6.99
C THR A 93 -13.40 13.61 -6.98
N THR A 94 -14.10 13.36 -5.86
CA THR A 94 -15.07 12.25 -5.83
C THR A 94 -16.17 12.46 -6.87
N ARG A 95 -16.50 11.41 -7.63
CA ARG A 95 -17.58 11.37 -8.64
C ARG A 95 -18.38 10.10 -8.46
N PHE A 96 -19.71 10.22 -8.40
CA PHE A 96 -20.59 9.04 -8.35
C PHE A 96 -20.52 8.31 -9.69
N LEU A 97 -20.31 6.99 -9.63
CA LEU A 97 -20.24 6.13 -10.81
C LEU A 97 -21.57 5.43 -11.03
N THR A 98 -21.93 4.56 -10.07
CA THR A 98 -23.10 3.69 -10.16
C THR A 98 -23.43 3.12 -8.78
N GLU A 99 -24.58 2.48 -8.68
CA GLU A 99 -25.01 1.69 -7.52
C GLU A 99 -25.22 0.24 -7.97
N THR A 100 -24.65 -0.70 -7.21
CA THR A 100 -24.80 -2.14 -7.43
C THR A 100 -25.34 -2.82 -6.18
N SER A 101 -25.46 -4.15 -6.21
CA SER A 101 -25.81 -4.93 -5.02
C SER A 101 -24.78 -4.81 -3.89
N SER A 102 -23.52 -4.45 -4.19
CA SER A 102 -22.46 -4.25 -3.19
C SER A 102 -22.35 -2.80 -2.70
N GLY A 103 -23.26 -1.91 -3.11
CA GLY A 103 -23.39 -0.55 -2.57
C GLY A 103 -23.22 0.55 -3.62
N ARG A 104 -22.93 1.77 -3.14
CA ARG A 104 -22.71 2.94 -4.00
C ARG A 104 -21.23 3.10 -4.29
N HIS A 105 -20.88 3.30 -5.56
CA HIS A 105 -19.49 3.38 -5.98
C HIS A 105 -19.14 4.76 -6.50
N TYR A 106 -17.96 5.23 -6.11
CA TYR A 106 -17.46 6.56 -6.42
C TYR A 106 -16.03 6.46 -6.94
N ALA A 107 -15.72 7.14 -8.04
CA ALA A 107 -14.34 7.35 -8.44
C ALA A 107 -13.74 8.49 -7.61
N ALA A 108 -12.46 8.40 -7.29
CA ALA A 108 -11.69 9.44 -6.64
C ALA A 108 -10.21 9.33 -7.06
N VAL A 109 -9.47 10.41 -6.90
CA VAL A 109 -8.02 10.41 -7.05
C VAL A 109 -7.39 10.17 -5.69
N GLY A 110 -6.50 9.18 -5.60
CA GLY A 110 -5.71 8.92 -4.40
C GLY A 110 -4.63 9.97 -4.18
N SER A 111 -4.08 10.05 -2.97
CA SER A 111 -2.99 11.00 -2.65
C SER A 111 -1.72 10.86 -3.51
N ALA A 112 -1.53 9.73 -4.20
CA ALA A 112 -0.44 9.50 -5.14
C ALA A 112 -0.87 9.65 -6.63
N GLY A 113 -2.01 10.29 -6.90
CA GLY A 113 -2.59 10.45 -8.23
C GLY A 113 -3.33 9.21 -8.76
N SER A 114 -3.30 8.09 -8.04
CA SER A 114 -3.93 6.82 -8.44
C SER A 114 -5.43 6.95 -8.68
N LEU A 115 -5.95 6.27 -9.70
CA LEU A 115 -7.40 6.10 -9.87
C LEU A 115 -7.92 5.15 -8.79
N CYS A 116 -8.82 5.62 -7.94
CA CYS A 116 -9.41 4.84 -6.87
C CYS A 116 -10.93 4.76 -7.01
N VAL A 117 -11.50 3.64 -6.58
CA VAL A 117 -12.95 3.45 -6.41
C VAL A 117 -13.24 3.24 -4.93
N VAL A 118 -14.11 4.09 -4.41
CA VAL A 118 -14.67 4.01 -3.06
C VAL A 118 -16.02 3.32 -3.14
N THR A 119 -16.22 2.29 -2.34
CA THR A 119 -17.49 1.57 -2.23
C THR A 119 -18.09 1.84 -0.87
N VAL A 120 -19.26 2.48 -0.84
CA VAL A 120 -19.98 2.84 0.38
C VAL A 120 -21.15 1.87 0.56
N GLN A 121 -21.06 1.06 1.61
CA GLN A 121 -22.09 0.09 2.00
C GLN A 121 -22.88 0.57 3.21
N PRO A 122 -24.22 0.43 3.21
CA PRO A 122 -25.03 0.82 4.37
C PRO A 122 -24.65 0.02 5.63
N GLY A 123 -24.23 0.72 6.68
CA GLY A 123 -23.89 0.11 7.97
C GLY A 123 -22.50 -0.52 8.05
N GLU A 124 -21.68 -0.39 7.00
CA GLU A 124 -20.31 -0.90 6.95
C GLU A 124 -19.29 0.22 6.68
N LEU A 125 -18.01 -0.09 6.91
CA LEU A 125 -16.92 0.82 6.56
C LEU A 125 -16.71 0.82 5.04
N SER A 126 -16.48 2.01 4.48
CA SER A 126 -16.20 2.15 3.06
C SER A 126 -14.93 1.40 2.66
N ALA A 127 -15.01 0.65 1.56
CA ALA A 127 -13.86 -0.01 0.95
C ALA A 127 -13.21 0.91 -0.10
N LEU A 128 -11.92 0.71 -0.33
CA LEU A 128 -11.13 1.48 -1.30
C LEU A 128 -10.26 0.53 -2.12
N THR A 129 -10.41 0.59 -3.44
CA THR A 129 -9.56 -0.14 -4.39
C THR A 129 -8.92 0.87 -5.35
N CYS A 130 -7.61 0.79 -5.55
CA CYS A 130 -6.89 1.75 -6.39
C CYS A 130 -6.04 1.06 -7.46
N ALA A 131 -5.86 1.73 -8.59
CA ALA A 131 -4.93 1.36 -9.65
C ALA A 131 -3.91 2.49 -9.88
N PRO A 132 -2.70 2.16 -10.38
CA PRO A 132 -1.70 3.16 -10.74
C PRO A 132 -2.25 4.24 -11.69
N PRO A 133 -1.74 5.49 -11.64
CA PRO A 133 -2.20 6.59 -12.49
C PRO A 133 -1.72 6.42 -13.93
N THR A 134 -2.32 5.49 -14.67
CA THR A 134 -2.03 5.30 -16.09
C THR A 134 -3.30 5.56 -16.92
N PRO A 135 -3.18 6.07 -18.17
CA PRO A 135 -4.34 6.25 -19.06
C PRO A 135 -5.08 4.96 -19.41
N THR A 136 -4.46 3.81 -19.11
CA THR A 136 -4.98 2.46 -19.35
C THR A 136 -5.34 1.72 -18.05
N ALA A 137 -5.37 2.43 -16.92
CA ALA A 137 -5.64 1.85 -15.62
C ALA A 137 -7.01 1.14 -15.60
N ARG A 138 -7.09 0.09 -14.79
CA ARG A 138 -8.34 -0.66 -14.56
C ARG A 138 -8.46 -0.90 -13.08
N VAL A 139 -9.63 -0.58 -12.53
CA VAL A 139 -9.97 -0.85 -11.13
C VAL A 139 -11.11 -1.85 -11.13
N ALA A 140 -10.79 -3.11 -10.85
CA ALA A 140 -11.79 -4.13 -10.54
C ALA A 140 -12.07 -4.07 -9.04
N VAL A 141 -13.29 -3.70 -8.65
CA VAL A 141 -13.69 -3.65 -7.24
C VAL A 141 -14.02 -5.06 -6.76
N ASP A 142 -14.76 -5.79 -7.58
CA ASP A 142 -15.19 -7.17 -7.39
C ASP A 142 -15.56 -7.76 -8.78
N GLU A 143 -16.29 -8.87 -8.80
CA GLU A 143 -16.80 -9.49 -10.04
C GLU A 143 -17.97 -8.73 -10.68
N THR A 144 -18.48 -7.67 -10.02
CA THR A 144 -19.68 -6.92 -10.40
C THR A 144 -19.39 -5.52 -10.92
N LEU A 145 -18.25 -4.92 -10.58
CA LEU A 145 -17.88 -3.58 -11.02
C LEU A 145 -16.42 -3.50 -11.49
N LEU A 146 -16.27 -2.97 -12.70
CA LEU A 146 -15.01 -2.66 -13.34
C LEU A 146 -15.03 -1.22 -13.86
N VAL A 147 -14.07 -0.42 -13.40
CA VAL A 147 -13.83 0.93 -13.91
C VAL A 147 -12.57 0.91 -14.77
N VAL A 148 -12.66 1.43 -15.98
CA VAL A 148 -11.54 1.49 -16.92
C VAL A 148 -11.17 2.97 -17.12
N ALA A 149 -9.89 3.30 -17.24
CA ALA A 149 -9.50 4.65 -17.59
C ALA A 149 -9.80 4.93 -19.07
N SER A 150 -9.90 6.21 -19.47
CA SER A 150 -10.37 6.63 -20.81
C SER A 150 -9.71 5.95 -22.02
N SER A 151 -8.46 5.47 -21.90
CA SER A 151 -7.72 4.78 -22.96
C SER A 151 -7.47 3.29 -22.67
N GLY A 152 -8.10 2.74 -21.63
CA GLY A 152 -7.95 1.35 -21.23
C GLY A 152 -8.77 0.38 -22.09
N PRO A 153 -8.46 -0.93 -22.01
CA PRO A 153 -9.18 -1.94 -22.76
C PRO A 153 -10.58 -2.15 -22.16
N ILE A 154 -11.59 -1.90 -22.99
CA ILE A 154 -13.00 -2.17 -22.69
C ILE A 154 -13.20 -3.69 -22.54
N PRO A 155 -13.90 -4.17 -21.49
CA PRO A 155 -14.22 -5.58 -21.35
C PRO A 155 -15.08 -6.08 -22.52
N ALA A 156 -14.88 -7.33 -22.95
CA ALA A 156 -15.65 -7.89 -24.04
C ALA A 156 -17.12 -8.10 -23.62
N ALA A 157 -18.08 -7.63 -24.40
CA ALA A 157 -19.51 -7.82 -24.12
C ALA A 157 -19.90 -9.31 -23.97
N ALA A 158 -19.19 -10.21 -24.65
CA ALA A 158 -19.39 -11.66 -24.54
C ALA A 158 -19.05 -12.24 -23.15
N SER A 159 -18.42 -11.47 -22.27
CA SER A 159 -18.04 -11.87 -20.91
C SER A 159 -19.02 -11.41 -19.82
N GLY A 160 -20.22 -10.98 -20.18
CA GLY A 160 -21.29 -10.58 -19.25
C GLY A 160 -21.27 -9.11 -18.83
N TRP A 161 -20.15 -8.41 -19.06
CA TRP A 161 -20.01 -6.99 -18.76
C TRP A 161 -20.89 -6.12 -19.65
N ARG A 162 -21.65 -5.22 -19.01
CA ARG A 162 -22.42 -4.15 -19.66
C ARG A 162 -21.95 -2.79 -19.17
N GLU A 163 -21.98 -1.79 -20.03
CA GLU A 163 -21.65 -0.42 -19.65
C GLU A 163 -22.81 0.20 -18.85
N ALA A 164 -22.52 0.69 -17.64
CA ALA A 164 -23.47 1.40 -16.78
C ALA A 164 -23.33 2.93 -16.87
N GLY A 165 -22.25 3.39 -17.47
CA GLY A 165 -21.93 4.80 -17.68
C GLY A 165 -20.54 4.91 -18.33
N PRO A 166 -20.09 6.13 -18.67
CA PRO A 166 -18.81 6.32 -19.34
C PRO A 166 -17.68 5.63 -18.56
N ASP A 167 -17.01 4.68 -19.21
CA ASP A 167 -15.87 3.94 -18.65
C ASP A 167 -16.18 3.08 -17.39
N VAL A 168 -17.47 2.88 -17.07
CA VAL A 168 -17.94 2.08 -15.94
C VAL A 168 -18.70 0.87 -16.45
N PHE A 169 -18.22 -0.31 -16.11
CA PHE A 169 -18.77 -1.58 -16.53
C PHE A 169 -19.25 -2.38 -15.32
N VAL A 170 -20.41 -2.97 -15.45
CA VAL A 170 -21.03 -3.81 -14.42
C VAL A 170 -21.36 -5.19 -14.97
N ASN A 171 -21.36 -6.18 -14.10
CA ASN A 171 -21.67 -7.56 -14.41
C ASN A 171 -22.66 -8.05 -13.33
N ASP A 172 -23.89 -8.33 -13.74
CA ASP A 172 -24.97 -8.79 -12.85
C ASP A 172 -25.21 -10.29 -13.05
#